data_AF-A0AAW8TJG1-F1
#
_entry.id   AF-A0AAW8TJG1-F1
#
_cell.length_a   1.000
_cell.length_b   1.000
_cell.length_c   1.000
_cell.angle_alpha   90.00
_cell.angle_beta   90.00
_cell.angle_gamma   90.00
#
_symmetry.space_group_name_H-M   'P 1'
#
loop_
_entity.id
_entity.type
_entity.pdbx_description
1 polymer ?
#
loop_
_entity_poly.entity_id
_entity_poly.type
_entity_poly.pdbx_seq_one_letter_code
_entity_poly.pdbx_strand_id
1 'polypeptide(L)'
;GNSRTYFESAAGSGGLLISAWDQNRSEACEHRLDSRAYWYQVEELSDRAVPFLIFNMAIRGMNGVILHGDSLERTFKEVYFIRNESTEFLKYSEVFVMPKTEMLMAEFDIKKFI
;
A
#
# COMPACT_ATOMS: atom_id res chain seq x y z
N GLY A 1 0.86 -16.99 5.68
CA GLY A 1 2.23 -17.13 6.24
C GLY A 1 2.68 -15.74 6.63
N ASN A 2 3.22 -15.58 7.84
CA ASN A 2 3.48 -14.27 8.46
C ASN A 2 4.65 -13.57 7.77
N SER A 3 4.31 -12.93 6.66
CA SER A 3 5.22 -12.10 5.91
C SER A 3 5.06 -10.66 6.38
N ARG A 4 6.19 -10.03 6.68
CA ARG A 4 6.26 -8.59 6.90
C ARG A 4 5.99 -7.81 5.60
N THR A 5 5.94 -8.49 4.47
CA THR A 5 5.57 -7.93 3.18
C THR A 5 4.27 -8.55 2.69
N TYR A 6 3.40 -7.72 2.13
CA TYR A 6 2.13 -8.12 1.52
C TYR A 6 2.07 -7.60 0.08
N PHE A 7 1.57 -8.44 -0.83
CA PHE A 7 1.34 -8.08 -2.22
C PHE A 7 -0.06 -8.52 -2.70
N GLU A 8 -0.76 -7.64 -3.41
CA GLU A 8 -2.03 -7.93 -4.06
C GLU A 8 -2.17 -7.13 -5.37
N SER A 9 -2.41 -7.80 -6.50
CA SER A 9 -2.44 -7.16 -7.83
C SER A 9 -3.81 -6.60 -8.25
N ALA A 10 -4.85 -6.81 -7.44
CA ALA A 10 -6.22 -6.33 -7.67
C ALA A 10 -6.93 -6.10 -6.33
N ALA A 11 -6.46 -5.10 -5.59
CA ALA A 11 -6.84 -4.91 -4.19
C ALA A 11 -8.27 -4.44 -3.98
N GLY A 12 -8.95 -3.92 -5.00
CA GLY A 12 -10.24 -3.27 -4.89
C GLY A 12 -10.17 -2.15 -3.83
N SER A 13 -11.06 -2.20 -2.84
CA SER A 13 -11.03 -1.28 -1.70
C SER A 13 -10.11 -1.75 -0.55
N GLY A 14 -9.39 -2.86 -0.70
CA GLY A 14 -8.42 -3.38 0.27
C GLY A 14 -8.99 -4.34 1.32
N GLY A 15 -10.02 -5.12 1.01
CA GLY A 15 -10.62 -6.05 1.99
C GLY A 15 -9.64 -7.12 2.51
N LEU A 16 -8.90 -7.76 1.60
CA LEU A 16 -7.89 -8.75 1.95
C LEU A 16 -6.66 -8.10 2.59
N LEU A 17 -6.23 -6.94 2.07
CA LEU A 17 -5.21 -6.09 2.69
C LEU A 17 -5.51 -5.77 4.17
N ILE A 18 -6.74 -5.35 4.48
CA ILE A 18 -7.16 -5.04 5.86
C ILE A 18 -7.10 -6.29 6.74
N SER A 19 -7.50 -7.44 6.20
CA SER A 19 -7.46 -8.71 6.93
C SER A 19 -6.02 -9.13 7.25
N ALA A 20 -5.10 -8.95 6.30
CA ALA A 20 -3.68 -9.19 6.51
C ALA A 20 -3.07 -8.23 7.55
N TRP A 21 -3.43 -6.94 7.49
CA TRP A 21 -3.02 -5.96 8.50
C TRP A 21 -3.53 -6.31 9.90
N ASP A 22 -4.79 -6.73 10.03
CA ASP A 22 -5.37 -7.08 11.32
C ASP A 22 -4.75 -8.35 11.91
N GLN A 23 -4.38 -9.31 11.06
CA GLN A 23 -3.60 -10.48 11.47
C GLN A 23 -2.23 -10.07 12.00
N ASN A 24 -1.49 -9.23 11.27
CA ASN A 24 -0.19 -8.70 11.70
C ASN A 24 -0.30 -7.93 13.04
N ARG A 25 -1.35 -7.12 13.19
CA ARG A 25 -1.67 -6.39 14.43
C ARG A 25 -1.92 -7.32 15.61
N SER A 26 -2.70 -8.37 15.39
CA SER A 26 -3.06 -9.35 16.42
C SER A 26 -1.83 -10.12 16.93
N GLU A 27 -0.90 -10.44 16.05
CA GLU A 27 0.32 -11.17 16.40
C GLU A 27 1.37 -10.32 17.12
N ALA A 28 1.49 -9.05 16.75
CA ALA A 28 2.49 -8.16 17.34
C ALA A 28 2.19 -7.79 18.81
N CYS A 29 0.99 -8.11 19.31
CA CYS A 29 0.33 -7.45 20.45
C CYS A 29 0.07 -5.97 20.10
N GLU A 30 -1.18 -5.52 20.29
CA GLU A 30 -1.66 -4.22 19.83
C GLU A 30 -0.72 -3.05 20.18
N HIS A 31 -0.12 -3.04 21.38
CA HIS A 31 0.78 -2.00 21.84
C HIS A 31 2.23 -2.07 21.32
N ARG A 32 2.55 -3.04 20.46
CA ARG A 32 3.91 -3.33 20.00
C ARG A 32 4.03 -3.46 18.48
N LEU A 33 2.95 -3.23 17.73
CA LEU A 33 3.03 -3.20 16.27
C LEU A 33 3.84 -1.98 15.81
N ASP A 34 5.08 -2.20 15.38
CA ASP A 34 5.86 -1.18 14.69
C ASP A 34 5.47 -1.18 13.21
N SER A 35 4.68 -0.21 12.76
CA SER A 35 4.24 -0.09 11.36
C SER A 35 5.40 -0.05 10.37
N ARG A 36 6.60 0.37 10.79
CA ARG A 36 7.80 0.40 9.94
C ARG A 36 8.36 -0.99 9.66
N ALA A 37 7.96 -1.99 10.44
CA ALA A 37 8.34 -3.38 10.23
C ALA A 37 7.48 -4.10 9.18
N TYR A 38 6.45 -3.44 8.65
CA TYR A 38 5.51 -4.03 7.69
C TYR A 38 5.43 -3.20 6.41
N TRP A 39 5.28 -3.86 5.26
CA TRP A 39 5.20 -3.26 3.94
C TRP A 39 4.04 -3.85 3.15
N TYR A 40 3.15 -2.99 2.65
CA TYR A 40 1.98 -3.39 1.87
C TYR A 40 2.06 -2.80 0.46
N GLN A 41 2.32 -3.64 -0.54
CA GLN A 41 2.28 -3.23 -1.94
C GLN A 41 1.00 -3.74 -2.58
N VAL A 42 0.24 -2.82 -3.17
CA VAL A 42 -1.03 -3.18 -3.81
C VAL A 42 -1.16 -2.50 -5.15
N GLU A 43 -1.82 -3.17 -6.08
CA GLU A 43 -2.14 -2.65 -7.41
C GLU A 43 -3.66 -2.67 -7.59
N GLU A 44 -4.21 -1.64 -8.22
CA GLU A 44 -5.65 -1.54 -8.46
C GLU A 44 -5.97 -0.72 -9.72
N LEU A 45 -6.86 -1.25 -10.55
CA LEU A 45 -7.23 -0.66 -11.85
C LEU A 45 -8.34 0.40 -11.75
N SER A 46 -9.27 0.24 -10.81
CA SER A 46 -10.50 1.01 -10.76
C SER A 46 -10.32 2.39 -10.13
N ASP A 47 -10.60 3.44 -10.92
CA ASP A 47 -10.65 4.83 -10.45
C ASP A 47 -11.60 5.03 -9.24
N ARG A 48 -12.62 4.17 -9.13
CA ARG A 48 -13.60 4.25 -8.04
C ARG A 48 -13.09 3.59 -6.75
N ALA A 49 -12.21 2.59 -6.85
CA ALA A 49 -11.74 1.82 -5.71
C ALA A 49 -10.53 2.47 -5.03
N VAL A 50 -9.62 3.05 -5.83
CA VAL A 50 -8.36 3.65 -5.36
C VAL A 50 -8.54 4.69 -4.24
N PRO A 51 -9.51 5.62 -4.28
CA PRO A 51 -9.71 6.57 -3.18
C PRO A 51 -10.00 5.88 -1.84
N PHE A 52 -10.80 4.81 -1.84
CA PHE A 52 -11.08 4.03 -0.64
C PHE A 52 -9.88 3.20 -0.19
N LEU A 53 -9.10 2.68 -1.13
CA LEU A 53 -7.86 1.96 -0.84
C LEU A 53 -6.83 2.87 -0.16
N ILE A 54 -6.59 4.07 -0.70
CA ILE A 54 -5.74 5.11 -0.08
C ILE A 54 -6.24 5.42 1.33
N PHE A 55 -7.52 5.74 1.46
CA PHE A 55 -8.13 6.04 2.75
C PHE A 55 -7.90 4.90 3.75
N ASN A 56 -8.15 3.65 3.33
CA ASN A 56 -8.04 2.49 4.19
C ASN A 56 -6.62 2.22 4.68
N MET A 57 -5.61 2.44 3.84
CA MET A 57 -4.21 2.32 4.24
C MET A 57 -3.80 3.45 5.17
N ALA A 58 -4.20 4.70 4.84
CA ALA A 58 -3.82 5.88 5.60
C ALA A 58 -4.38 5.86 7.04
N ILE A 59 -5.67 5.56 7.22
CA ILE A 59 -6.29 5.57 8.56
C ILE A 59 -5.79 4.43 9.46
N ARG A 60 -5.19 3.37 8.88
CA ARG A 60 -4.67 2.20 9.60
C ARG A 60 -3.18 2.30 9.91
N GLY A 61 -2.56 3.44 9.60
CA GLY A 61 -1.15 3.66 9.90
C GLY A 61 -0.22 2.71 9.15
N MET A 62 -0.62 2.23 7.96
CA MET A 62 0.16 1.28 7.15
C MET A 62 1.35 1.97 6.47
N ASN A 63 2.39 1.18 6.18
CA ASN A 63 3.48 1.57 5.27
C ASN A 63 3.38 0.77 3.98
N GLY A 64 3.51 1.43 2.84
CA GLY A 64 3.35 0.73 1.57
C GLY A 64 3.23 1.62 0.35
N VAL A 65 2.78 0.99 -0.74
CA VAL A 65 2.59 1.65 -2.03
C VAL A 65 1.32 1.15 -2.71
N ILE A 66 0.60 2.06 -3.36
CA ILE A 66 -0.55 1.75 -4.21
C ILE A 66 -0.17 2.12 -5.64
N LEU A 67 -0.16 1.14 -6.55
CA LEU A 67 -0.04 1.37 -7.98
C LEU A 67 -1.42 1.41 -8.61
N HIS A 68 -1.83 2.57 -9.12
CA HIS A 68 -3.13 2.74 -9.76
C HIS A 68 -3.00 2.46 -11.26
N GLY A 69 -3.47 1.32 -11.74
CA GLY A 69 -3.39 0.94 -13.15
C GLY A 69 -3.59 -0.54 -13.43
N ASP A 70 -3.20 -0.93 -14.64
CA ASP A 70 -3.30 -2.29 -15.14
C ASP A 70 -2.03 -3.09 -14.78
N SER A 71 -2.22 -4.01 -13.84
CA SER A 71 -1.21 -4.92 -13.31
C SER A 71 -0.68 -5.92 -14.35
N LEU A 72 -1.47 -6.28 -15.37
CA LEU A 72 -1.08 -7.23 -16.40
C LEU A 72 -0.24 -6.54 -17.48
N GLU A 73 -0.70 -5.38 -17.94
CA GLU A 73 0.00 -4.59 -18.95
C GLU A 73 1.19 -3.80 -18.36
N ARG A 74 1.30 -3.74 -17.03
CA ARG A 74 2.25 -2.90 -16.28
C ARG A 74 2.13 -1.42 -16.67
N THR A 75 0.90 -0.95 -16.84
CA THR A 75 0.59 0.43 -17.22
C THR A 75 -0.14 1.14 -16.09
N PHE A 76 0.45 2.20 -15.56
CA PHE A 76 -0.05 2.85 -14.34
C PHE A 76 -0.33 4.33 -14.56
N LYS A 77 -1.40 4.84 -13.98
CA LYS A 77 -1.74 6.27 -13.98
C LYS A 77 -0.91 6.99 -12.94
N GLU A 78 -0.87 6.45 -11.72
CA GLU A 78 -0.28 7.11 -10.57
C GLU A 78 0.25 6.09 -9.57
N VAL A 79 1.25 6.50 -8.78
CA VAL A 79 1.78 5.69 -7.67
C VAL A 79 1.67 6.51 -6.39
N TYR A 80 1.01 5.94 -5.39
CA TYR A 80 0.84 6.57 -4.08
C TYR A 80 1.73 5.88 -3.07
N PHE A 81 2.63 6.63 -2.44
CA PHE A 81 3.45 6.16 -1.33
C PHE A 81 2.76 6.50 -0.01
N ILE A 82 2.56 5.49 0.82
CA ILE A 82 1.88 5.60 2.11
C ILE A 82 2.92 5.41 3.21
N ARG A 83 3.13 6.44 4.02
CA ARG A 83 4.21 6.45 5.01
C ARG A 83 3.73 6.81 6.41
N ASN A 84 4.06 5.97 7.37
CA ASN A 84 3.96 6.21 8.80
C ASN A 84 5.35 6.05 9.43
N GLU A 85 5.94 7.16 9.87
CA GLU A 85 7.24 7.19 10.55
C GLU A 85 7.12 6.99 12.07
N SER A 86 5.89 6.92 12.60
CA SER A 86 5.66 6.72 14.02
C SER A 86 5.89 5.28 14.44
N THR A 87 6.40 5.11 15.66
CA THR A 87 6.37 3.84 16.39
C THR A 87 5.00 3.54 16.98
N GLU A 88 4.05 4.48 16.90
CA GLU A 88 2.68 4.31 17.38
C GLU A 88 1.78 3.79 16.26
N PHE A 89 1.22 2.60 16.45
CA PHE A 89 0.47 1.88 15.43
C PHE A 89 -0.87 2.53 15.00
N LEU A 90 -1.41 3.45 15.81
CA LEU A 90 -2.68 4.15 15.53
C LEU A 90 -2.51 5.51 14.86
N LYS A 91 -1.27 5.97 14.64
CA LYS A 91 -1.09 7.21 13.89
C LYS A 91 -1.40 7.00 12.42
N TYR A 92 -2.08 7.98 11.84
CA TYR A 92 -2.40 7.97 10.43
C TYR A 92 -1.14 8.10 9.58
N SER A 93 -1.14 7.44 8.43
CA SER A 93 -0.06 7.58 7.45
C SER A 93 -0.26 8.80 6.58
N GLU A 94 0.85 9.41 6.18
CA GLU A 94 0.89 10.40 5.12
C GLU A 94 0.75 9.73 3.75
N VAL A 95 0.21 10.47 2.79
CA VAL A 95 0.02 10.01 1.40
C VAL A 95 0.78 10.93 0.46
N PHE A 96 1.70 10.36 -0.31
CA PHE A 96 2.51 11.06 -1.29
C PHE A 96 2.19 10.57 -2.69
N VAL A 97 2.00 11.48 -3.63
CA VAL A 97 1.97 11.16 -5.06
C VAL A 97 3.41 11.13 -5.56
N MET A 98 3.83 9.99 -6.11
CA MET A 98 5.22 9.80 -6.49
C MET A 98 5.53 10.42 -7.85
N PRO A 99 6.71 11.01 -8.05
CA PRO A 99 7.11 11.54 -9.35
C PRO A 99 7.34 10.41 -10.35
N LYS A 100 6.80 10.55 -11.56
CA LYS A 100 6.87 9.57 -12.66
C LYS A 100 8.26 9.51 -13.30
N THR A 101 9.23 9.01 -12.54
CA THR A 101 10.65 8.91 -12.92
C THR A 101 11.02 7.52 -13.43
N GLU A 102 12.09 7.42 -14.22
CA GLU A 102 12.63 6.13 -14.68
C GLU A 102 13.04 5.23 -13.51
N MET A 103 13.55 5.81 -12.41
CA MET A 103 13.87 5.07 -11.19
C MET A 103 12.63 4.43 -10.57
N LEU A 104 11.53 5.17 -10.44
CA LEU A 104 10.27 4.64 -9.94
C LEU A 104 9.73 3.54 -10.85
N MET A 105 9.87 3.72 -12.17
CA MET A 105 9.46 2.71 -13.15
C MET A 105 10.27 1.43 -13.00
N ALA A 106 11.59 1.53 -12.82
CA ALA A 106 12.46 0.38 -12.63
C ALA A 106 12.16 -0.35 -11.30
N GLU A 107 11.96 0.40 -10.21
CA GLU A 107 11.67 -0.17 -8.87
C GLU A 107 10.40 -1.02 -8.87
N PHE A 108 9.35 -0.55 -9.54
CA PHE A 108 8.05 -1.21 -9.53
C PHE A 108 7.68 -1.92 -10.84
N ASP A 109 8.64 -2.19 -11.71
CA ASP A 109 8.41 -2.84 -13.01
C ASP A 109 7.25 -2.20 -13.81
N ILE A 110 7.25 -0.87 -13.89
CA ILE A 110 6.26 -0.10 -14.65
C ILE A 110 6.77 0.04 -16.08
N LYS A 111 6.03 -0.47 -17.05
CA LYS A 111 6.38 -0.32 -18.47
C LYS A 111 6.08 1.08 -18.98
N LYS A 112 4.98 1.69 -18.51
CA LYS A 112 4.54 3.00 -19.00
C LYS A 112 3.57 3.68 -18.02
N PHE A 113 3.71 5.00 -17.90
CA PHE A 113 2.68 5.85 -17.30
C PHE A 113 1.64 6.31 -18.33
N ILE A 114 0.36 6.31 -17.95
CA ILE A 114 -0.78 6.73 -18.78
C ILE A 114 -1.55 7.91 -18.19
#